data_AF-A0A7W1Q5P4-F1
#
_entry.id   AF-A0A7W1Q5P4-F1
#
_cell.length_a   1.000
_cell.length_b   1.000
_cell.length_c   1.000
_cell.angle_alpha   90.00
_cell.angle_beta   90.00
_cell.angle_gamma   90.00
#
_symmetry.space_group_name_H-M   'P 1'
#
loop_
_entity.id
_entity.type
_entity.pdbx_description
1 polymer ?
#
loop_
_entity_poly.entity_id
_entity_poly.type
_entity_poly.pdbx_seq_one_letter_code
_entity_poly.pdbx_strand_id
1 'polypeptide(L)'
;MVRGSVVNGDLGSLQGRDNNRLVMRPGVVFSSGEAPIQILLNGSLPNDSPSSLGFVLESHASISNAEQKIWLYNYSTSSYELLDNRMAATSDDTVTICVRTNASRFVEPVTANVRAKISYKALGPVFIYPWFARIDQAKWMIPG
;
A
#
# COMPACT_ATOMS: atom_id res chain seq x y z
N MET A 1 -9.45 1.99 -8.17
CA MET A 1 -9.48 3.46 -8.16
C MET A 1 -8.35 3.95 -7.28
N VAL A 2 -7.49 4.81 -7.82
CA VAL A 2 -6.50 5.57 -7.05
C VAL A 2 -7.20 6.84 -6.55
N ARG A 3 -6.97 7.25 -5.30
CA ARG A 3 -7.39 8.55 -4.76
C ARG A 3 -6.18 9.37 -4.39
N GLY A 4 -6.33 10.68 -4.47
CA GLY A 4 -5.20 11.61 -4.38
C GLY A 4 -4.70 12.00 -5.77
N SER A 5 -3.65 12.81 -5.77
CA SER A 5 -2.97 13.23 -7.00
C SER A 5 -1.54 12.73 -6.92
N VAL A 6 -1.12 11.99 -7.95
CA VAL A 6 0.31 11.73 -8.18
C VAL A 6 0.96 13.07 -8.54
N VAL A 7 2.07 13.37 -7.88
CA VAL A 7 2.86 14.60 -8.06
C VAL A 7 4.19 14.26 -8.73
N ASN A 8 4.74 13.08 -8.46
CA ASN A 8 5.96 12.56 -9.06
C ASN A 8 5.95 11.03 -9.05
N GLY A 9 6.76 10.43 -9.92
CA GLY A 9 6.96 8.97 -10.00
C GLY A 9 5.83 8.23 -10.71
N ASP A 10 6.09 6.96 -10.98
CA ASP A 10 5.19 6.06 -11.70
C ASP A 10 5.29 4.63 -11.15
N LEU A 11 4.86 3.62 -11.92
CA LEU A 11 4.97 2.22 -11.52
C LEU A 11 6.43 1.77 -11.36
N GLY A 12 7.35 2.30 -12.17
CA GLY A 12 8.78 2.00 -12.09
C GLY A 12 9.38 2.46 -10.76
N SER A 13 8.93 3.61 -10.26
CA SER A 13 9.27 4.14 -8.92
C SER A 13 8.84 3.24 -7.75
N LEU A 14 8.13 2.13 -7.98
CA LEU A 14 7.71 1.19 -6.93
C LEU A 14 8.50 -0.12 -6.93
N GLN A 15 9.30 -0.37 -7.97
CA GLN A 15 9.97 -1.66 -8.17
C GLN A 15 11.26 -1.78 -7.33
N GLY A 16 12.01 -0.69 -7.23
CA GLY A 16 13.32 -0.63 -6.60
C GLY A 16 13.30 -0.16 -5.15
N ARG A 17 14.48 -0.09 -4.53
CA ARG A 17 14.78 0.80 -3.39
C ARG A 17 15.92 1.69 -3.85
N ASP A 18 15.60 2.64 -4.70
CA ASP A 18 16.57 3.41 -5.48
C ASP A 18 16.41 4.92 -5.26
N ASN A 19 15.61 5.32 -4.26
CA ASN A 19 15.21 6.70 -3.98
C ASN A 19 14.38 7.37 -5.10
N ASN A 20 13.95 6.62 -6.13
CA ASN A 20 12.99 7.10 -7.11
C ASN A 20 11.58 6.85 -6.57
N ARG A 21 10.94 7.88 -6.03
CA ARG A 21 9.69 7.72 -5.26
C ARG A 21 8.44 8.10 -6.05
N LEU A 22 7.40 7.29 -5.88
CA LEU A 22 6.03 7.71 -6.12
C LEU A 22 5.62 8.70 -5.03
N VAL A 23 5.35 9.95 -5.42
CA VAL A 23 4.93 11.02 -4.51
C VAL A 23 3.47 11.34 -4.76
N MET A 24 2.67 11.27 -3.70
CA MET A 24 1.25 11.56 -3.75
C MET A 24 0.87 12.63 -2.74
N ARG A 25 -0.10 13.46 -3.11
CA ARG A 25 -0.74 14.42 -2.22
C ARG A 25 -2.23 14.08 -2.03
N PRO A 26 -2.84 14.50 -0.91
CA PRO A 26 -4.27 14.38 -0.67
C PRO A 26 -5.12 14.88 -1.83
N GLY A 27 -6.15 14.12 -2.17
CA GLY A 27 -7.23 14.56 -3.05
C GLY A 27 -8.45 15.02 -2.26
N VAL A 28 -9.45 15.53 -2.99
CA VAL A 28 -10.75 15.87 -2.40
C VAL A 28 -11.44 14.58 -1.93
N VAL A 29 -11.95 14.60 -0.70
CA VAL A 29 -12.78 13.55 -0.11
C VAL A 29 -14.14 14.14 0.27
N PHE A 30 -15.18 13.32 0.19
CA PHE A 30 -16.55 13.77 0.49
C PHE A 30 -16.97 13.48 1.94
N SER A 31 -16.14 12.73 2.68
CA SER A 31 -16.33 12.53 4.12
C SER A 31 -15.00 12.48 4.84
N SER A 32 -15.03 12.84 6.13
CA SER A 32 -13.88 12.69 7.03
C SER A 32 -13.53 11.24 7.30
N GLY A 33 -14.37 10.27 6.92
CA GLY A 33 -14.10 8.84 7.03
C GLY A 33 -13.12 8.34 5.96
N GLU A 34 -13.14 8.95 4.77
CA GLU A 34 -12.33 8.53 3.62
C GLU A 34 -10.85 8.90 3.76
N ALA A 35 -9.97 8.02 3.27
CA ALA A 35 -8.56 8.34 3.13
C ALA A 35 -8.34 9.15 1.84
N PRO A 36 -7.73 10.36 1.92
CA PRO A 36 -7.54 11.23 0.76
C PRO A 36 -6.42 10.77 -0.18
N ILE A 37 -5.58 9.82 0.25
CA ILE A 37 -4.62 9.11 -0.59
C ILE A 37 -4.97 7.62 -0.54
N GLN A 38 -5.21 7.01 -1.71
CA GLN A 38 -5.41 5.57 -1.86
C GLN A 38 -4.73 5.07 -3.13
N ILE A 39 -4.01 3.98 -3.00
CA ILE A 39 -3.29 3.33 -4.09
C ILE A 39 -3.80 1.90 -4.19
N LEU A 40 -4.17 1.48 -5.40
CA LEU A 40 -4.40 0.07 -5.69
C LEU A 40 -3.21 -0.43 -6.49
N LEU A 41 -2.52 -1.41 -5.94
CA LEU A 41 -1.42 -2.09 -6.58
C LEU A 41 -1.91 -3.47 -7.02
N ASN A 42 -1.83 -3.73 -8.33
CA ASN A 42 -2.06 -5.05 -8.88
C ASN A 42 -0.71 -5.67 -9.24
N GLY A 43 -0.53 -6.94 -8.94
CA GLY A 43 0.64 -7.72 -9.34
C GLY A 43 0.24 -9.12 -9.75
N SER A 44 1.22 -9.90 -10.19
CA SER A 44 1.07 -11.32 -10.47
C SER A 44 2.21 -12.09 -9.82
N LEU A 45 1.93 -13.29 -9.32
CA LEU A 45 2.90 -14.19 -8.72
C LEU A 45 3.31 -15.28 -9.71
N PRO A 46 4.46 -15.95 -9.51
CA PRO A 46 4.87 -17.08 -10.33
C PRO A 46 3.99 -18.34 -10.17
N ASN A 47 3.24 -18.45 -9.07
CA ASN A 47 2.32 -19.54 -8.79
C ASN A 47 1.01 -18.99 -8.19
N ASP A 48 -0.08 -19.71 -8.39
CA ASP A 48 -1.43 -19.34 -7.93
C ASP A 48 -1.81 -19.96 -6.57
N SER A 49 -0.98 -20.88 -6.06
CA SER A 49 -1.20 -21.58 -4.78
C SER A 49 0.02 -21.52 -3.83
N PRO A 50 0.49 -20.33 -3.41
CA PRO A 50 1.63 -20.24 -2.52
C PRO A 50 1.27 -20.69 -1.09
N SER A 51 2.23 -21.33 -0.41
CA SER A 51 2.14 -21.64 1.03
C SER A 51 2.29 -20.39 1.91
N SER A 52 2.97 -19.36 1.39
CA SER A 52 3.22 -18.08 2.05
C SER A 52 3.12 -16.92 1.07
N LEU A 53 2.62 -15.77 1.52
CA LEU A 53 2.59 -14.54 0.74
C LEU A 53 3.17 -13.39 1.55
N GLY A 54 4.08 -12.64 0.93
CA GLY A 54 4.70 -11.47 1.50
C GLY A 54 4.38 -10.21 0.70
N PHE A 55 4.28 -9.09 1.41
CA PHE A 55 4.17 -7.76 0.82
C PHE A 55 5.11 -6.80 1.55
N VAL A 56 5.94 -6.09 0.79
CA VAL A 56 6.89 -5.11 1.32
C VAL A 56 6.50 -3.72 0.83
N LEU A 57 6.41 -2.78 1.77
CA LEU A 57 6.22 -1.35 1.51
C LEU A 57 7.35 -0.57 2.16
N GLU A 58 8.11 0.20 1.37
CA GLU A 58 9.01 1.23 1.88
C GLU A 58 8.43 2.60 1.56
N SER A 59 8.17 3.37 2.61
CA SER A 59 7.49 4.66 2.46
C SER A 59 7.67 5.57 3.66
N HIS A 60 7.33 6.85 3.47
CA HIS A 60 7.19 7.81 4.55
C HIS A 60 6.14 8.87 4.19
N ALA A 61 5.70 9.63 5.20
CA ALA A 61 4.84 10.79 5.03
C ALA A 61 5.57 12.08 5.43
N SER A 62 5.15 13.22 4.89
CA SER A 62 5.71 14.52 5.29
C SER A 62 5.15 15.06 6.61
N ILE A 63 4.25 14.31 7.27
CA ILE A 63 3.62 14.65 8.55
C ILE A 63 3.61 13.42 9.45
N SER A 64 3.74 13.61 10.75
CA SER A 64 3.80 12.53 11.74
C SER A 64 2.44 11.93 12.11
N ASN A 65 1.35 12.65 11.82
CA ASN A 65 -0.01 12.20 12.13
C ASN A 65 -0.71 11.53 10.93
N ALA A 66 0.02 11.09 9.90
CA ALA A 66 -0.55 10.30 8.82
C ALA A 66 -0.69 8.83 9.23
N GLU A 67 -1.90 8.31 9.30
CA GLU A 67 -2.18 6.87 9.40
C GLU A 67 -1.97 6.20 8.05
N GLN A 68 -1.14 5.16 8.02
CA GLN A 68 -0.93 4.25 6.91
C GLN A 68 -1.69 2.94 7.17
N LYS A 69 -2.40 2.47 6.15
CA LYS A 69 -3.06 1.16 6.17
C LYS A 69 -2.74 0.36 4.92
N ILE A 70 -2.57 -0.95 5.10
CA ILE A 70 -2.31 -1.91 4.02
C ILE A 70 -3.38 -3.01 4.08
N TRP A 71 -4.06 -3.21 2.97
CA TRP A 71 -5.00 -4.31 2.79
C TRP A 71 -4.59 -5.18 1.62
N LEU A 72 -4.85 -6.48 1.73
CA LEU A 72 -4.77 -7.41 0.60
C LEU A 72 -6.18 -7.83 0.20
N TYR A 73 -6.38 -8.07 -1.10
CA TYR A 73 -7.68 -8.54 -1.60
C TYR A 73 -7.81 -10.04 -1.38
N ASN A 74 -8.78 -10.44 -0.56
CA ASN A 74 -9.15 -11.82 -0.31
C ASN A 74 -10.15 -12.25 -1.38
N TYR A 75 -9.72 -13.12 -2.29
CA TYR A 75 -10.53 -13.63 -3.40
C TYR A 75 -11.59 -14.64 -2.93
N SER A 76 -11.41 -15.27 -1.77
CA SER A 76 -12.42 -16.18 -1.21
C SER A 76 -13.64 -15.42 -0.68
N THR A 77 -13.44 -14.24 -0.08
CA THR A 77 -14.54 -13.39 0.45
C THR A 77 -14.88 -12.22 -0.47
N SER A 78 -14.19 -12.08 -1.59
CA SER A 78 -14.33 -10.95 -2.53
C SER A 78 -14.16 -9.57 -1.88
N SER A 79 -13.31 -9.46 -0.87
CA SER A 79 -13.16 -8.23 -0.06
C SER A 79 -11.71 -7.92 0.33
N TYR A 80 -11.40 -6.66 0.61
CA TYR A 80 -10.10 -6.27 1.15
C TYR A 80 -10.00 -6.58 2.65
N GLU A 81 -9.00 -7.37 3.04
CA GLU A 81 -8.66 -7.72 4.42
C GLU A 81 -7.54 -6.79 4.91
N LEU A 82 -7.74 -6.12 6.05
CA LEU A 82 -6.73 -5.22 6.64
C LEU A 82 -5.64 -6.06 7.30
N LEU A 83 -4.40 -5.92 6.83
CA LEU A 83 -3.27 -6.67 7.38
C LEU A 83 -2.29 -5.81 8.17
N ASP A 84 -2.24 -4.50 7.93
CA ASP A 84 -1.41 -3.58 8.69
C ASP A 84 -2.08 -2.21 8.85
N ASN A 85 -1.97 -1.64 10.05
CA ASN A 85 -2.41 -0.29 10.36
C ASN A 85 -1.44 0.35 11.35
N ARG A 86 -0.84 1.49 10.99
CA ARG A 86 0.13 2.20 11.81
C ARG A 86 0.20 3.68 11.47
N MET A 87 0.92 4.45 12.27
CA MET A 87 1.38 5.78 11.86
C MET A 87 2.50 5.64 10.84
N ALA A 88 2.43 6.39 9.75
CA ALA A 88 3.52 6.52 8.79
C ALA A 88 4.70 7.26 9.45
N ALA A 89 5.91 6.77 9.23
CA ALA A 89 7.11 7.46 9.65
C ALA A 89 7.33 8.73 8.82
N THR A 90 8.10 9.69 9.37
CA THR A 90 8.50 10.92 8.66
C THR A 90 9.82 10.78 7.89
N SER A 91 10.52 9.67 8.10
CA SER A 91 11.67 9.20 7.33
C SER A 91 11.31 7.83 6.74
N ASP A 92 12.10 7.34 5.78
CA ASP A 92 11.86 6.02 5.17
C ASP A 92 11.76 4.94 6.25
N ASP A 93 10.64 4.21 6.20
CA ASP A 93 10.39 3.05 7.02
C ASP A 93 9.92 1.90 6.13
N THR A 94 10.30 0.68 6.51
CA THR A 94 9.96 -0.54 5.79
C THR A 94 8.98 -1.37 6.59
N VAL A 95 7.85 -1.67 5.97
CA VAL A 95 6.87 -2.62 6.47
C VAL A 95 6.89 -3.88 5.63
N THR A 96 7.04 -5.03 6.29
CA THR A 96 6.93 -6.34 5.66
C THR A 96 5.78 -7.11 6.30
N ILE A 97 4.77 -7.43 5.49
CA ILE A 97 3.65 -8.29 5.88
C ILE A 97 3.96 -9.70 5.40
N CYS A 98 3.79 -10.70 6.26
CA CYS A 98 3.97 -12.11 5.95
C CYS A 98 2.73 -12.91 6.34
N VAL A 99 1.99 -13.40 5.35
CA VAL A 99 0.87 -14.34 5.53
C VAL A 99 1.42 -15.75 5.38
N ARG A 100 1.50 -16.51 6.48
CA ARG A 100 1.97 -17.91 6.49
C ARG A 100 0.84 -18.95 6.57
N THR A 101 -0.39 -18.50 6.77
CA THR A 101 -1.58 -19.37 6.88
C THR A 101 -2.63 -18.94 5.87
N ASN A 102 -3.15 -19.91 5.11
CA ASN A 102 -4.17 -19.69 4.08
C ASN A 102 -3.80 -18.55 3.10
N ALA A 103 -2.54 -18.51 2.64
CA ALA A 103 -2.02 -17.42 1.80
C ALA A 103 -2.67 -17.39 0.40
N SER A 104 -3.05 -18.56 -0.13
CA SER A 104 -3.77 -18.69 -1.40
C SER A 104 -5.07 -17.89 -1.46
N ARG A 105 -5.70 -17.55 -0.34
CA ARG A 105 -6.91 -16.69 -0.32
C ARG A 105 -6.66 -15.30 -0.91
N PHE A 106 -5.42 -14.83 -0.92
CA PHE A 106 -5.02 -13.53 -1.46
C PHE A 106 -4.57 -13.57 -2.92
N VAL A 107 -4.60 -14.76 -3.53
CA VAL A 107 -4.14 -15.00 -4.90
C VAL A 107 -5.33 -15.44 -5.74
N GLU A 108 -5.49 -14.83 -6.90
CA GLU A 108 -6.54 -15.22 -7.82
C GLU A 108 -6.22 -16.62 -8.41
N PRO A 109 -7.18 -17.57 -8.36
CA PRO A 109 -6.97 -18.89 -8.93
C PRO A 109 -6.81 -18.82 -10.45
N VAL A 110 -5.84 -19.53 -11.03
CA VAL A 110 -5.50 -19.56 -12.47
C VAL A 110 -4.59 -18.40 -12.93
N THR A 111 -4.91 -17.14 -12.65
CA THR A 111 -4.07 -16.02 -13.17
C THR A 111 -2.96 -15.59 -12.22
N ALA A 112 -2.94 -16.12 -11.00
CA ALA A 112 -2.00 -15.77 -9.95
C ALA A 112 -1.98 -14.26 -9.62
N ASN A 113 -3.08 -13.55 -9.90
CA ASN A 113 -3.17 -12.11 -9.70
C ASN A 113 -3.35 -11.79 -8.21
N VAL A 114 -2.61 -10.78 -7.76
CA VAL A 114 -2.64 -10.28 -6.37
C VAL A 114 -2.98 -8.80 -6.36
N ARG A 115 -3.67 -8.34 -5.31
CA ARG A 115 -4.05 -6.93 -5.17
C ARG A 115 -3.80 -6.43 -3.76
N ALA A 116 -3.12 -5.30 -3.65
CA ALA A 116 -2.95 -4.55 -2.43
C ALA A 116 -3.65 -3.21 -2.55
N LYS A 117 -4.18 -2.72 -1.43
CA LYS A 117 -4.62 -1.35 -1.26
C LYS A 117 -3.74 -0.72 -0.19
N ILE A 118 -3.19 0.44 -0.46
CA ILE A 118 -2.45 1.26 0.50
C ILE A 118 -3.19 2.58 0.65
N SER A 119 -3.32 3.09 1.86
CA SER A 119 -3.92 4.41 2.05
C SER A 119 -3.19 5.22 3.11
N TYR A 120 -3.23 6.54 2.94
CA TYR A 120 -2.74 7.49 3.93
C TYR A 120 -3.84 8.48 4.29
N LYS A 121 -3.97 8.77 5.60
CA LYS A 121 -4.96 9.73 6.12
C LYS A 121 -4.42 10.43 7.36
N ALA A 122 -4.50 11.75 7.41
CA ALA A 122 -4.15 12.48 8.62
C ALA A 122 -5.17 12.22 9.75
N LEU A 123 -4.68 11.89 10.94
CA LEU A 123 -5.46 11.79 12.17
C LEU A 123 -5.28 13.10 12.96
N GLY A 124 -6.25 14.00 12.82
CA GLY A 124 -6.22 15.31 13.46
C GLY A 124 -5.73 16.44 12.55
N PRO A 125 -5.41 17.61 13.12
CA PRO A 125 -5.07 18.80 12.35
C PRO A 125 -3.86 18.59 11.44
N VAL A 126 -3.90 19.20 10.26
CA VAL A 126 -2.78 19.26 9.33
C VAL A 126 -2.29 20.69 9.28
N PHE A 127 -1.09 20.93 9.78
CA PHE A 127 -0.49 22.27 9.83
C PHE A 127 0.33 22.62 8.58
N ILE A 128 0.60 21.63 7.71
CA ILE A 128 1.36 21.80 6.46
C ILE A 128 0.55 21.18 5.33
N TYR A 129 0.01 22.03 4.44
CA TYR A 129 -0.76 21.60 3.28
C TYR A 129 -0.16 22.18 1.97
N PRO A 130 -0.01 21.38 0.90
CA PRO A 130 -0.25 19.94 0.86
C PRO A 130 0.82 19.16 1.65
N TRP A 131 0.40 18.09 2.32
CA TRP A 131 1.31 17.05 2.81
C TRP A 131 1.45 15.95 1.75
N PHE A 132 2.46 15.09 1.90
CA PHE A 132 2.79 14.09 0.91
C PHE A 132 2.97 12.72 1.56
N ALA A 133 2.52 11.68 0.85
CA ALA A 133 3.00 10.32 1.03
C ALA A 133 4.03 10.02 -0.06
N ARG A 134 5.14 9.38 0.30
CA ARG A 134 6.20 8.99 -0.63
C ARG A 134 6.46 7.51 -0.48
N ILE A 135 6.45 6.79 -1.59
CA ILE A 135 6.69 5.35 -1.63
C ILE A 135 7.89 5.12 -2.51
N ASP A 136 8.89 4.44 -1.96
CA ASP A 136 10.10 4.03 -2.69
C ASP A 136 9.98 2.60 -3.20
N GLN A 137 9.28 1.73 -2.46
CA GLN A 137 9.07 0.35 -2.87
C GLN A 137 7.70 -0.15 -2.48
N ALA A 138 7.03 -0.87 -3.39
CA ALA A 138 5.85 -1.67 -3.10
C ALA A 138 5.92 -2.98 -3.90
N LYS A 139 6.30 -4.09 -3.24
CA LYS A 139 6.53 -5.37 -3.93
C LYS A 139 5.90 -6.56 -3.24
N TRP A 140 5.52 -7.54 -4.06
CA TRP A 140 5.15 -8.87 -3.62
C TRP A 140 6.39 -9.74 -3.48
N MET A 141 6.37 -10.66 -2.52
CA MET A 141 7.42 -11.66 -2.36
C MET A 141 6.82 -12.97 -1.85
N ILE A 142 7.52 -14.07 -2.07
CA ILE A 142 7.24 -15.36 -1.44
C ILE A 142 8.26 -15.55 -0.31
N PRO A 143 7.87 -15.43 0.97
CA PRO A 143 8.77 -15.69 2.09
C PRO A 143 9.19 -17.16 2.11
N GLY A 144 10.48 -17.40 2.36
CA GLY A 144 10.99 -18.73 2.70
C GLY A 144 10.36 -19.31 3.97
#